data_AF-B7BHL5-F1
#
_entry.id   AF-B7BHL5-F1
#
_cell.length_a   1.000
_cell.length_b   1.000
_cell.length_c   1.000
_cell.angle_alpha   90.00
_cell.angle_beta   90.00
_cell.angle_gamma   90.00
#
_symmetry.space_group_name_H-M   'P 1'
#
loop_
_entity.id
_entity.type
_entity.pdbx_description
1 polymer ?
#
loop_
_entity_poly.entity_id
_entity_poly.type
_entity_poly.pdbx_seq_one_letter_code
_entity_poly.pdbx_strand_id
1 'polypeptide(L)'
;MARIERGELPADTFRREIEAYTREITSELLSCDKLFSRRDSGCKCPKCGTGSMQFYCKVVRCDNAECGLPVFRLKANRTLSDDEIKDLLTDGHTKLLKGFKSKQGKSFNAIVAFDGDYNTTFVFPERKTTKKFSGRKK
;
A
#
# COMPACT_ATOMS: atom_id res chain seq x y z
N MET A 1 -22.70 31.14 8.50
CA MET A 1 -21.75 32.07 9.15
C MET A 1 -22.45 33.34 9.63
N ALA A 2 -23.13 34.09 8.75
CA ALA A 2 -23.78 35.37 9.09
C ALA A 2 -24.79 35.34 10.26
N ARG A 3 -25.42 34.20 10.58
CA ARG A 3 -26.40 34.08 11.68
C ARG A 3 -25.75 33.89 13.06
N ILE A 4 -24.51 33.38 13.13
CA ILE A 4 -23.77 33.23 14.40
C ILE A 4 -23.14 34.55 14.80
N GLU A 5 -22.61 35.28 13.81
CA GLU A 5 -22.04 36.62 14.01
C GLU A 5 -23.07 37.59 14.56
N ARG A 6 -24.36 37.37 14.28
CA ARG A 6 -25.49 38.12 14.84
C ARG A 6 -26.06 37.54 16.14
N GLY A 7 -25.52 36.43 16.66
CA GLY A 7 -26.01 35.77 17.88
C GLY A 7 -27.35 35.02 17.73
N GLU A 8 -27.85 34.84 16.50
CA GLU A 8 -29.16 34.25 16.21
C GLU A 8 -29.18 32.72 16.25
N LEU A 9 -28.02 32.09 16.43
CA LEU A 9 -27.83 30.64 16.48
C LEU A 9 -26.86 30.28 17.61
N PRO A 10 -27.26 29.43 18.55
CA PRO A 10 -26.36 28.92 19.58
C PRO A 10 -25.16 28.21 18.96
N ALA A 11 -23.98 28.41 19.54
CA ALA A 11 -22.74 27.81 19.05
C ALA A 11 -22.80 26.26 19.01
N ASP A 12 -23.51 25.63 19.96
CA ASP A 12 -23.71 24.18 20.00
C ASP A 12 -24.49 23.68 18.78
N THR A 13 -25.59 24.36 18.44
CA THR A 13 -26.41 24.04 17.26
C THR A 13 -25.59 24.15 15.98
N PHE A 14 -24.81 25.22 15.83
CA PHE A 14 -23.95 25.37 14.66
C PHE A 14 -22.88 24.28 14.54
N ARG A 15 -22.26 23.90 15.67
CA ARG A 15 -21.29 22.79 15.67
C ARG A 15 -21.93 21.48 15.25
N ARG A 16 -23.12 21.16 15.76
CA ARG A 16 -23.87 19.97 15.36
C ARG A 16 -24.22 20.00 13.87
N GLU A 17 -24.61 21.16 13.34
CA GLU A 17 -24.89 21.33 11.92
C GLU A 17 -23.64 21.11 11.05
N ILE A 18 -22.47 21.62 11.46
CA ILE A 18 -21.20 21.34 10.76
C ILE A 18 -20.87 19.86 10.81
N GLU A 19 -20.98 19.22 11.98
CA GLU A 19 -20.68 17.80 12.14
C GLU A 19 -21.61 16.95 11.27
N ALA A 20 -22.91 17.27 11.25
CA ALA A 20 -23.90 16.59 10.42
C ALA A 20 -23.60 16.75 8.92
N TYR A 21 -23.37 17.98 8.46
CA TYR A 21 -23.04 18.27 7.07
C TYR A 21 -21.73 17.59 6.63
N THR A 22 -20.70 17.64 7.47
CA THR A 22 -19.42 16.97 7.20
C THR A 22 -19.61 15.45 7.11
N ARG A 23 -20.41 14.86 8.01
CA ARG A 23 -20.73 13.43 7.99
C ARG A 23 -21.47 13.04 6.71
N GLU A 24 -22.42 13.85 6.26
CA GLU A 24 -23.17 13.61 5.03
C GLU A 24 -22.25 13.56 3.82
N ILE A 25 -21.45 14.62 3.60
CA ILE A 25 -20.51 14.68 2.47
C ILE A 25 -19.51 13.51 2.52
N THR A 26 -18.93 13.25 3.69
CA THR A 26 -17.96 12.16 3.82
C THR A 26 -18.60 10.80 3.55
N SER A 27 -19.84 10.58 4.02
CA SER A 27 -20.59 9.35 3.72
C SER A 27 -20.82 9.18 2.22
N GLU A 28 -21.24 10.23 1.52
CA GLU A 28 -21.43 10.21 0.06
C GLU A 28 -20.11 9.89 -0.66
N LEU A 29 -19.02 10.55 -0.28
CA LEU A 29 -17.70 10.32 -0.88
C LEU A 29 -17.21 8.88 -0.65
N LEU A 30 -17.32 8.35 0.57
CA LEU A 30 -16.92 6.98 0.88
C LEU A 30 -17.77 5.95 0.13
N SER A 31 -19.04 6.24 -0.13
CA SER A 31 -19.94 5.36 -0.89
C SER A 31 -19.72 5.40 -2.41
N CYS A 32 -18.91 6.34 -2.90
CA CYS A 32 -18.68 6.50 -4.33
C CYS A 32 -17.67 5.46 -4.85
N ASP A 33 -18.19 4.35 -5.39
CA ASP A 33 -17.39 3.28 -5.98
C ASP A 33 -16.44 3.78 -7.08
N LYS A 34 -16.79 4.84 -7.82
CA LYS A 34 -15.90 5.43 -8.84
C LYS A 34 -14.59 5.96 -8.26
N LEU A 35 -14.60 6.43 -7.01
CA LEU A 35 -13.43 6.98 -6.32
C LEU A 35 -12.65 5.89 -5.58
N PHE A 36 -13.34 4.85 -5.10
CA PHE A 36 -12.77 3.80 -4.25
C PHE A 36 -12.93 2.39 -4.82
N SER A 37 -12.94 2.25 -6.16
CA SER A 37 -13.02 0.97 -6.86
C SER A 37 -12.08 -0.05 -6.22
N ARG A 38 -12.66 -1.03 -5.55
CA ARG A 38 -11.96 -2.17 -4.97
C ARG A 38 -12.23 -3.39 -5.82
N ARG A 39 -11.17 -4.13 -6.13
CA ARG A 39 -11.27 -5.42 -6.81
C ARG A 39 -10.94 -6.52 -5.81
N ASP A 40 -11.74 -7.56 -5.80
CA ASP A 40 -11.40 -8.76 -5.04
C ASP A 40 -10.18 -9.41 -5.69
N SER A 41 -9.18 -9.76 -4.87
CA SER A 41 -7.95 -10.37 -5.38
C SER A 41 -8.04 -11.88 -5.58
N GLY A 42 -9.02 -12.53 -4.95
CA GLY A 42 -9.08 -13.98 -4.76
C GLY A 42 -8.04 -14.51 -3.75
N CYS A 43 -7.21 -13.66 -3.15
CA CYS A 43 -6.13 -14.07 -2.24
C CYS A 43 -6.54 -13.91 -0.77
N LYS A 44 -6.26 -14.93 0.04
CA LYS A 44 -6.37 -14.86 1.50
C LYS A 44 -5.26 -13.98 2.07
N CYS A 45 -5.51 -13.38 3.23
CA CYS A 45 -4.52 -12.58 3.94
C CYS A 45 -3.41 -13.48 4.50
N PRO A 46 -2.13 -13.23 4.16
CA PRO A 46 -1.03 -14.05 4.67
C PRO A 46 -0.78 -13.86 6.18
N LYS A 47 -1.24 -12.75 6.78
CA LYS A 47 -1.08 -12.44 8.21
C LYS A 47 -2.12 -13.11 9.11
N CYS A 48 -3.40 -13.07 8.73
CA CYS A 48 -4.48 -13.60 9.57
C CYS A 48 -5.15 -14.88 9.03
N GLY A 49 -4.91 -15.25 7.76
CA GLY A 49 -5.47 -16.44 7.10
C GLY A 49 -6.99 -16.44 6.89
N THR A 50 -7.73 -15.56 7.56
CA THR A 50 -9.20 -15.51 7.59
C THR A 50 -9.77 -14.44 6.67
N GLY A 51 -9.13 -13.27 6.61
CA GLY A 51 -9.57 -12.16 5.75
C GLY A 51 -9.13 -12.33 4.29
N SER A 52 -9.79 -11.61 3.41
CA SER A 52 -9.46 -11.52 1.98
C SER A 52 -8.73 -10.23 1.67
N MET A 53 -7.79 -10.29 0.71
CA MET A 53 -7.01 -9.12 0.30
C MET A 53 -7.75 -8.34 -0.78
N GLN A 54 -7.88 -7.04 -0.58
CA GLN A 54 -8.69 -6.14 -1.41
C GLN A 54 -7.78 -5.19 -2.18
N PHE A 55 -7.90 -5.17 -3.51
CA PHE A 55 -7.01 -4.43 -4.39
C PHE A 55 -7.55 -3.02 -4.63
N TYR A 56 -6.85 -2.03 -4.08
CA TYR A 56 -7.04 -0.61 -4.37
C TYR A 56 -5.90 -0.09 -5.26
N CYS A 57 -6.08 1.10 -5.84
CA CYS A 57 -5.12 1.68 -6.79
C CYS A 57 -3.67 1.78 -6.27
N LYS A 58 -3.48 2.08 -4.98
CA LYS A 58 -2.14 2.28 -4.38
C LYS A 58 -1.76 1.24 -3.34
N VAL A 59 -2.74 0.55 -2.77
CA VAL A 59 -2.57 -0.34 -1.63
C VAL A 59 -3.44 -1.57 -1.80
N VAL A 60 -2.97 -2.69 -1.29
CA VAL A 60 -3.77 -3.89 -1.11
C VAL A 60 -3.95 -4.09 0.38
N ARG A 61 -5.19 -4.22 0.85
CA ARG A 61 -5.51 -4.27 2.28
C ARG A 61 -6.34 -5.49 2.63
N CYS A 62 -6.07 -6.10 3.77
CA CYS A 62 -6.98 -7.09 4.34
C CYS A 62 -8.31 -6.43 4.75
N ASP A 63 -9.43 -7.08 4.43
CA ASP A 63 -10.77 -6.65 4.82
C ASP A 63 -11.12 -6.92 6.29
N ASN A 64 -10.42 -7.82 6.96
CA ASN A 64 -10.58 -8.07 8.39
C ASN A 64 -10.11 -6.86 9.20
N ALA A 65 -11.04 -6.23 9.94
CA ALA A 65 -10.81 -5.02 10.74
C ALA A 65 -9.71 -5.19 11.81
N GLU A 66 -9.59 -6.38 12.41
CA GLU A 66 -8.59 -6.68 13.44
C GLU A 66 -7.19 -6.89 12.86
N CYS A 67 -7.08 -7.25 11.58
CA CYS A 67 -5.81 -7.49 10.91
C CYS A 67 -5.31 -6.26 10.16
N GLY A 68 -6.14 -5.75 9.25
CA GLY A 68 -5.90 -4.53 8.49
C GLY A 68 -4.59 -4.49 7.68
N LEU A 69 -3.90 -5.62 7.44
CA LEU A 69 -2.57 -5.67 6.82
C LEU A 69 -2.50 -4.80 5.54
N PRO A 70 -1.65 -3.75 5.51
CA PRO A 70 -1.48 -2.91 4.34
C PRO A 70 -0.26 -3.32 3.51
N VAL A 71 -0.47 -3.55 2.21
CA VAL A 71 0.59 -3.84 1.23
C VAL A 71 0.58 -2.75 0.16
N PHE A 72 1.50 -1.80 0.26
CA PHE A 72 1.63 -0.74 -0.75
C PHE A 72 2.16 -1.28 -2.08
N ARG A 73 1.54 -0.90 -3.20
CA ARG A 73 1.96 -1.31 -4.55
C ARG A 73 3.21 -0.60 -5.03
N LEU A 74 3.41 0.65 -4.60
CA LEU A 74 4.60 1.42 -4.97
C LEU A 74 5.77 1.04 -4.06
N LYS A 75 6.81 0.45 -4.65
CA LYS A 75 8.06 0.07 -3.97
C LYS A 75 9.24 0.68 -4.74
N ALA A 76 10.05 1.49 -4.07
CA ALA A 76 11.27 2.07 -4.65
C ALA A 76 11.06 2.67 -6.07
N ASN A 77 10.05 3.55 -6.22
CA ASN A 77 9.63 4.18 -7.48
C ASN A 77 9.19 3.21 -8.60
N ARG A 78 8.78 1.99 -8.24
CA ARG A 78 8.19 1.01 -9.15
C ARG A 78 6.86 0.53 -8.60
N THR A 79 5.82 0.57 -9.42
CA THR A 79 4.51 0.01 -9.06
C THR A 79 4.52 -1.49 -9.36
N LEU A 80 4.19 -2.31 -8.37
CA LEU A 80 3.98 -3.74 -8.55
C LEU A 80 2.68 -4.00 -9.34
N SER A 81 2.72 -4.94 -10.28
CA SER A 81 1.52 -5.37 -11.01
C SER A 81 0.56 -6.17 -10.12
N ASP A 82 -0.68 -6.37 -10.60
CA ASP A 82 -1.66 -7.17 -9.87
C ASP A 82 -1.15 -8.61 -9.65
N ASP A 83 -0.50 -9.21 -10.67
CA ASP A 83 0.07 -10.55 -10.57
C ASP A 83 1.28 -10.63 -9.64
N GLU A 84 2.16 -9.62 -9.65
CA GLU A 84 3.30 -9.56 -8.73
C GLU A 84 2.85 -9.45 -7.27
N ILE A 85 1.76 -8.71 -7.00
CA ILE A 85 1.17 -8.68 -5.66
C ILE A 85 0.54 -10.03 -5.31
N LYS A 86 -0.14 -10.70 -6.25
CA LYS A 86 -0.68 -12.04 -5.99
C LYS A 86 0.42 -13.03 -5.62
N ASP A 87 1.52 -13.07 -6.37
CA ASP A 87 2.71 -13.88 -6.04
C ASP A 87 3.20 -13.57 -4.61
N LEU A 88 3.32 -12.28 -4.25
CA LEU A 88 3.72 -11.87 -2.90
C LEU A 88 2.74 -12.36 -1.81
N LEU A 89 1.43 -12.34 -2.08
CA LEU A 89 0.39 -12.73 -1.11
C LEU A 89 0.26 -14.24 -0.97
N THR A 90 0.48 -15.02 -2.03
CA THR A 90 0.35 -16.48 -2.00
C THR A 90 1.64 -17.15 -1.55
N ASP A 91 2.78 -16.70 -2.08
CA ASP A 91 4.07 -17.38 -1.90
C ASP A 91 4.93 -16.70 -0.81
N GLY A 92 4.51 -15.52 -0.35
CA GLY A 92 5.28 -14.70 0.58
C GLY A 92 6.43 -13.93 -0.08
N HIS A 93 6.68 -14.14 -1.38
CA HIS A 93 7.72 -13.49 -2.15
C HIS A 93 7.35 -13.33 -3.63
N THR A 94 7.89 -12.31 -4.29
CA THR A 94 7.78 -12.16 -5.75
C THR A 94 8.87 -12.92 -6.48
N LYS A 95 8.74 -13.00 -7.81
CA LYS A 95 9.88 -13.31 -8.69
C LYS A 95 10.92 -12.18 -8.64
N LEU A 96 12.07 -12.37 -9.28
CA LEU A 96 13.08 -11.32 -9.41
C LEU A 96 12.53 -10.18 -10.29
N LEU A 97 12.23 -9.04 -9.66
CA LEU A 97 11.69 -7.87 -10.33
C LEU A 97 12.81 -6.88 -10.68
N LYS A 98 12.66 -6.21 -11.82
CA LYS A 98 13.63 -5.25 -12.35
C LYS A 98 13.08 -3.83 -12.32
N GLY A 99 13.98 -2.85 -12.24
CA GLY A 99 13.62 -1.44 -12.40
C GLY A 99 13.24 -0.72 -11.10
N PHE A 100 13.59 -1.26 -9.94
CA PHE A 100 13.52 -0.49 -8.69
C PHE A 100 14.59 0.60 -8.71
N LYS A 101 14.30 1.76 -8.11
CA LYS A 101 15.25 2.88 -7.98
C LYS A 101 15.64 3.09 -6.52
N SER A 102 16.94 3.06 -6.24
CA SER A 102 17.49 3.40 -4.93
C SER A 102 17.28 4.89 -4.61
N LYS A 103 17.54 5.28 -3.36
CA LYS A 103 17.54 6.70 -2.94
C LYS A 103 18.50 7.56 -3.77
N GLN A 104 19.58 6.96 -4.28
CA GLN A 104 20.57 7.62 -5.16
C GLN A 104 20.16 7.62 -6.64
N GLY A 105 18.93 7.19 -6.97
CA GLY A 105 18.44 7.10 -8.36
C GLY A 105 18.95 5.90 -9.16
N LYS A 106 19.86 5.10 -8.61
CA LYS A 106 20.41 3.92 -9.30
C LYS A 106 19.37 2.80 -9.38
N SER A 107 19.23 2.20 -10.55
CA SER A 107 18.35 1.06 -10.78
C SER A 107 18.91 -0.23 -10.21
N PHE A 108 18.07 -1.07 -9.60
CA PHE A 108 18.42 -2.39 -9.11
C PHE A 108 17.30 -3.41 -9.34
N ASN A 109 17.67 -4.68 -9.24
CA ASN A 109 16.74 -5.81 -9.32
C ASN A 109 16.70 -6.49 -7.96
N ALA A 110 15.51 -6.85 -7.50
CA ALA A 110 15.30 -7.48 -6.20
C ALA A 110 14.04 -8.35 -6.23
N ILE A 111 13.98 -9.31 -5.32
CA ILE A 111 12.76 -9.99 -4.93
C ILE A 111 12.13 -9.17 -3.81
N VAL A 112 10.80 -8.98 -3.83
CA VAL A 112 10.06 -8.41 -2.70
C VAL A 112 9.52 -9.56 -1.90
N ALA A 113 9.76 -9.60 -0.59
CA ALA A 113 9.27 -10.65 0.31
C ALA A 113 8.70 -10.05 1.59
N PHE A 114 7.89 -10.81 2.31
CA PHE A 114 7.49 -10.45 3.68
C PHE A 114 8.59 -10.79 4.68
N ASP A 115 8.78 -9.92 5.69
CA ASP A 115 9.52 -10.27 6.91
C ASP A 115 8.60 -10.95 7.93
N GLY A 116 9.12 -11.23 9.15
CA GLY A 116 8.35 -11.87 10.22
C GLY A 116 7.15 -11.05 10.72
N ASP A 117 7.15 -9.74 10.48
CA ASP A 117 6.08 -8.82 10.86
C ASP A 117 5.14 -8.49 9.68
N TYR A 118 5.30 -9.19 8.54
CA TYR A 118 4.60 -8.95 7.28
C TYR A 118 4.84 -7.57 6.66
N ASN A 119 5.99 -6.94 6.94
CA ASN A 119 6.47 -5.81 6.17
C ASN A 119 7.17 -6.30 4.89
N THR A 120 7.09 -5.50 3.84
CA THR A 120 7.76 -5.83 2.56
C THR A 120 9.24 -5.44 2.60
N THR A 121 10.12 -6.40 2.38
CA THR A 121 11.58 -6.23 2.31
C THR A 121 12.11 -6.61 0.92
N PHE A 122 13.34 -6.17 0.61
CA PHE A 122 14.02 -6.52 -0.64
C PHE A 122 15.05 -7.62 -0.37
N VAL A 123 14.92 -8.74 -1.08
CA VAL A 123 15.87 -9.84 -1.10
C VAL A 123 16.67 -9.78 -2.40
N PHE A 124 17.99 -9.70 -2.29
CA PHE A 124 18.88 -9.64 -3.44
C PHE A 124 19.50 -11.01 -3.68
N PRO A 125 19.38 -11.60 -4.89
CA PRO A 125 20.07 -12.85 -5.18
C PRO A 125 21.58 -12.63 -5.11
N GLU A 126 22.30 -13.60 -4.53
CA GLU A 126 23.76 -13.55 -4.48
C GLU A 126 24.35 -13.43 -5.89
N ARG A 127 25.11 -12.37 -6.11
CA ARG A 127 25.90 -12.22 -7.33
C ARG A 127 27.05 -13.23 -7.26
N LYS A 128 27.09 -14.21 -8.17
CA LYS A 128 28.33 -14.96 -8.42
C LYS A 128 29.41 -13.97 -8.88
N THR A 129 30.27 -13.52 -7.97
CA THR A 129 31.42 -12.67 -8.31
C THR A 129 32.44 -13.53 -9.04
N THR A 130 32.54 -13.40 -10.35
CA THR A 130 33.78 -13.79 -11.05
C THR A 130 34.88 -12.81 -10.63
N LYS A 131 35.68 -13.19 -9.64
CA LYS A 131 36.92 -12.51 -9.28
C LYS A 131 37.85 -12.52 -10.50
N LYS A 132 37.86 -11.46 -11.32
CA LYS A 132 38.98 -11.20 -12.23
C LYS A 132 40.11 -10.60 -11.40
N PHE A 133 41.04 -11.45 -10.97
CA PHE A 133 42.37 -11.04 -10.55
C PHE A 133 43.06 -10.36 -11.74
N SER A 134 43.12 -9.03 -11.79
CA SER A 134 44.06 -8.33 -12.66
C SER A 134 45.40 -8.24 -11.91
N GLY A 135 46.29 -9.19 -12.20
CA GLY A 135 47.66 -9.20 -11.71
C GLY A 135 48.42 -7.95 -12.11
N ARG A 136 49.09 -7.35 -11.13
CA ARG A 136 50.07 -6.27 -11.24
C ARG A 136 51.31 -6.79 -11.98
N LYS A 137 51.73 -6.17 -13.09
CA LYS A 137 53.10 -6.31 -13.62
C LYS A 137 53.79 -4.95 -13.57
N LYS A 138 54.97 -4.98 -12.96
CA LYS A 138 55.95 -3.91 -12.83
C LYS A 138 56.93 -4.02 -13.99
#